data_AF-A0AAV2K9B2-F1
#
_entry.id   AF-A0AAV2K9B2-F1
#
_cell.length_a   1.000
_cell.length_b   1.000
_cell.length_c   1.000
_cell.angle_alpha   90.00
_cell.angle_beta   90.00
_cell.angle_gamma   90.00
#
_symmetry.space_group_name_H-M   'P 1'
#
loop_
_entity.id
_entity.type
_entity.pdbx_description
1 polymer ?
#
loop_
_entity_poly.entity_id
_entity_poly.type
_entity_poly.pdbx_seq_one_letter_code
_entity_poly.pdbx_strand_id
1 'polypeptide(L)'
;MSSEKTVSISHIYPITFSIIKKHTINTTCDRPRVAEFKATVRQSLSERMEVDNKARLVAMPALMASALDPRHKHLPFLARDETKAVFDKLNELCAHDLEDHAAIAEDMGEEEVEQHGATGGVDDAVTAGPSSAISMLLGDDYSVADTTNPQMEVDAYIKDPRPSLESNPLDWWRENQTRLTRLAEVAHRYLCIPGTSVPSERVFSAAGLVVNRLRTRLTPEHVDMLVFFE
;
A
#
# COMPACT_ATOMS: atom_id res chain seq x y z
N MET A 1 1.77 2.32 -16.36
CA MET A 1 1.81 2.94 -15.01
C MET A 1 0.47 3.56 -14.62
N SER A 2 -0.28 4.20 -15.52
CA SER A 2 -1.63 4.68 -15.20
C SER A 2 -2.69 3.60 -15.47
N SER A 3 -2.96 2.77 -14.47
CA SER A 3 -4.12 1.89 -14.45
C SER A 3 -4.68 1.93 -13.03
N GLU A 4 -5.95 2.31 -12.90
CA GLU A 4 -6.67 2.38 -11.61
C GLU A 4 -6.89 0.99 -10.99
N LYS A 5 -6.85 -0.07 -11.81
CA LYS A 5 -7.08 -1.45 -11.38
C LYS A 5 -5.84 -2.15 -10.82
N THR A 6 -4.70 -1.44 -10.78
CA THR A 6 -3.40 -2.03 -10.44
C THR A 6 -2.64 -1.13 -9.50
N VAL A 7 -1.89 -1.73 -8.58
CA VAL A 7 -1.00 -1.01 -7.67
C VAL A 7 0.15 -0.38 -8.47
N SER A 8 -0.05 0.86 -8.91
CA SER A 8 0.86 1.55 -9.82
C SER A 8 2.08 2.12 -9.11
N ILE A 9 1.92 2.52 -7.85
CA ILE A 9 2.97 3.13 -7.05
C ILE A 9 4.13 2.18 -6.74
N SER A 10 3.87 0.89 -6.50
CA SER A 10 4.90 -0.10 -6.17
C SER A 10 5.88 -0.37 -7.32
N HIS A 11 5.52 0.01 -8.54
CA HIS A 11 6.38 -0.15 -9.71
C HIS A 11 7.34 1.02 -9.92
N ILE A 12 7.16 2.16 -9.23
CA ILE A 12 7.90 3.40 -9.48
C ILE A 12 9.41 3.20 -9.30
N TYR A 13 9.85 2.69 -8.15
CA TYR A 13 11.28 2.50 -7.90
C TYR A 13 11.87 1.31 -8.65
N PRO A 14 11.24 0.12 -8.74
CA PRO A 14 11.73 -0.96 -9.59
C PRO A 14 12.00 -0.51 -11.03
N ILE A 15 11.10 0.29 -11.62
CA ILE A 15 11.27 0.81 -12.98
C ILE A 15 12.35 1.89 -13.03
N THR A 16 12.32 2.87 -12.13
CA THR A 16 13.32 3.95 -12.07
C THR A 16 14.73 3.38 -11.97
N PHE A 17 14.95 2.46 -11.03
CA PHE A 17 16.25 1.82 -10.86
C PHE A 17 16.61 0.91 -12.03
N SER A 18 15.65 0.20 -12.64
CA SER A 18 15.92 -0.58 -13.86
C SER A 18 16.39 0.33 -15.00
N ILE A 19 15.75 1.49 -15.19
CA ILE A 19 16.17 2.45 -16.22
C ILE A 19 17.60 2.92 -15.94
N ILE A 20 17.87 3.43 -14.73
CA ILE A 20 19.15 3.99 -14.31
C ILE A 20 20.29 2.94 -14.37
N LYS A 21 20.06 1.77 -13.79
CA LYS A 21 21.10 0.75 -13.56
C LYS A 21 21.22 -0.29 -14.66
N LYS A 22 20.24 -0.42 -15.56
CA LYS A 22 20.26 -1.44 -16.63
C LYS A 22 20.15 -0.85 -18.02
N HIS A 23 19.21 0.07 -18.26
CA HIS A 23 18.89 0.53 -19.61
C HIS A 23 19.68 1.77 -20.06
N THR A 24 20.17 2.60 -19.13
CA THR A 24 20.96 3.80 -19.43
C THR A 24 22.47 3.62 -19.19
N ILE A 25 22.97 2.38 -19.16
CA ILE A 25 24.42 2.15 -19.11
C ILE A 25 25.02 2.46 -20.50
N ASN A 26 26.09 3.25 -20.49
CA ASN A 26 26.87 3.52 -21.70
C ASN A 26 27.56 2.23 -22.15
N THR A 27 27.25 1.81 -23.37
CA THR A 27 27.86 0.66 -24.02
C THR A 27 28.95 1.15 -24.96
N THR A 28 30.01 0.37 -25.16
CA THR A 28 31.15 0.73 -26.03
C THR A 28 30.76 0.93 -27.50
N CYS A 29 29.57 0.51 -27.92
CA CYS A 29 29.01 0.71 -29.25
C CYS A 29 28.11 1.96 -29.38
N ASP A 30 27.90 2.72 -28.31
CA ASP A 30 27.01 3.87 -28.33
C ASP A 30 27.59 5.02 -29.16
N ARG A 31 26.76 5.62 -30.01
CA ARG A 31 27.10 6.87 -30.67
C ARG A 31 27.19 8.00 -29.63
N PRO A 32 28.03 9.04 -29.84
CA PRO A 32 28.19 10.13 -28.86
C PRO A 32 26.87 10.75 -28.38
N ARG A 33 25.93 11.01 -29.29
CA ARG A 33 24.59 11.54 -28.94
C ARG A 33 23.75 10.59 -28.08
N VAL A 34 23.89 9.28 -28.27
CA VAL A 34 23.16 8.27 -27.50
C VAL A 34 23.73 8.18 -26.09
N ALA A 35 25.05 8.21 -25.96
CA ALA A 35 25.72 8.25 -24.66
C ALA A 35 25.37 9.52 -23.87
N GLU A 36 25.33 10.67 -24.55
CA GLU A 36 24.89 11.94 -23.96
C GLU A 36 23.43 11.85 -23.50
N PHE A 37 22.52 11.39 -24.36
CA PHE A 37 21.11 11.21 -24.00
C PHE A 37 20.93 10.28 -22.79
N LYS A 38 21.62 9.13 -22.76
CA LYS A 38 21.60 8.19 -21.63
C LYS A 38 22.08 8.85 -20.34
N ALA A 39 23.15 9.66 -20.42
CA ALA A 39 23.66 10.41 -19.28
C ALA A 39 22.66 11.44 -18.78
N THR A 40 22.03 12.22 -19.68
CA THR A 40 21.01 13.21 -19.32
C THR A 40 19.77 12.58 -18.68
N VAL A 41 19.26 11.47 -19.24
CA VAL A 41 18.12 10.74 -18.67
C VAL A 41 18.46 10.20 -17.29
N ARG A 42 19.63 9.61 -17.13
CA ARG A 42 20.10 9.09 -15.85
C ARG A 42 20.16 10.20 -14.80
N GLN A 43 20.79 11.32 -15.13
CA GLN A 43 20.89 12.48 -14.24
C GLN A 43 19.51 13.01 -13.87
N SER A 44 18.64 13.27 -14.85
CA SER A 44 17.32 13.81 -14.59
C SER A 44 16.45 12.87 -13.75
N LEU A 45 16.55 11.56 -13.92
CA LEU A 45 15.80 10.60 -13.11
C LEU A 45 16.36 10.49 -11.70
N SER A 46 17.68 10.44 -11.54
CA SER A 46 18.34 10.43 -10.23
C SER A 46 17.98 11.65 -9.40
N GLU A 47 17.99 12.84 -10.01
CA GLU A 47 17.64 14.10 -9.34
C GLU A 47 16.16 14.15 -8.95
N ARG A 48 15.24 13.85 -9.88
CA ARG A 48 13.80 13.96 -9.63
C ARG A 48 13.26 12.92 -8.65
N MET A 49 13.85 11.72 -8.67
CA MET A 49 13.45 10.60 -7.81
C MET A 49 14.31 10.49 -6.54
N GLU A 50 15.28 11.41 -6.39
CA GLU A 50 16.19 11.57 -5.26
C GLU A 50 16.87 10.26 -4.84
N VAL A 51 17.29 9.50 -5.84
CA VAL A 51 17.82 8.14 -5.68
C VAL A 51 19.12 8.13 -4.87
N ASP A 52 19.87 9.22 -4.90
CA ASP A 52 21.16 9.33 -4.21
C ASP A 52 21.02 9.74 -2.73
N ASN A 53 19.88 10.31 -2.33
CA ASN A 53 19.63 10.71 -0.94
C ASN A 53 18.97 9.57 -0.16
N LYS A 54 19.80 8.74 0.48
CA LYS A 54 19.35 7.53 1.21
C LYS A 54 18.25 7.80 2.24
N ALA A 55 18.41 8.84 3.06
CA ALA A 55 17.46 9.15 4.13
C ALA A 55 16.09 9.52 3.55
N ARG A 56 16.09 10.32 2.49
CA ARG A 56 14.85 10.74 1.83
C ARG A 56 14.23 9.60 1.02
N LEU A 57 15.05 8.79 0.37
CA LEU A 57 14.64 7.61 -0.39
C LEU A 57 13.87 6.61 0.50
N VAL A 58 14.37 6.31 1.71
CA VAL A 58 13.68 5.42 2.66
C VAL A 58 12.35 6.00 3.14
N ALA A 59 12.23 7.33 3.24
CA ALA A 59 10.98 7.98 3.62
C ALA A 59 9.94 8.06 2.49
N MET A 60 10.30 7.73 1.25
CA MET A 60 9.39 7.88 0.12
C MET A 60 8.27 6.83 0.15
N PRO A 61 6.99 7.25 0.06
CA PRO A 61 5.85 6.33 0.03
C PRO A 61 5.94 5.31 -1.11
N ALA A 62 6.50 5.72 -2.25
CA ALA A 62 6.68 4.82 -3.38
C ALA A 62 7.68 3.70 -3.12
N LEU A 63 8.68 3.93 -2.26
CA LEU A 63 9.63 2.88 -1.89
C LEU A 63 9.01 1.92 -0.88
N MET A 64 8.26 2.45 0.09
CA MET A 64 7.49 1.62 1.03
C MET A 64 6.50 0.73 0.28
N ALA A 65 5.75 1.27 -0.67
CA ALA A 65 4.85 0.50 -1.53
C ALA A 65 5.60 -0.56 -2.36
N SER A 66 6.83 -0.29 -2.78
CA SER A 66 7.68 -1.29 -3.48
C SER A 66 8.11 -2.43 -2.55
N ALA A 67 8.37 -2.14 -1.27
CA ALA A 67 8.71 -3.13 -0.25
C ALA A 67 7.51 -4.00 0.16
N LEU A 68 6.34 -3.36 0.25
CA LEU A 68 5.04 -3.96 0.56
C LEU A 68 4.43 -4.72 -0.63
N ASP A 69 5.01 -4.64 -1.82
CA ASP A 69 4.59 -5.45 -2.95
C ASP A 69 5.32 -6.81 -2.92
N PRO A 70 4.60 -7.94 -2.76
CA PRO A 70 5.22 -9.26 -2.64
C PRO A 70 6.12 -9.62 -3.84
N ARG A 71 5.85 -9.02 -5.01
CA ARG A 71 6.63 -9.23 -6.25
C ARG A 71 7.99 -8.55 -6.19
N HIS A 72 8.08 -7.41 -5.50
CA HIS A 72 9.25 -6.54 -5.43
C HIS A 72 9.93 -6.52 -4.06
N LYS A 73 9.37 -7.22 -3.06
CA LYS A 73 9.76 -7.19 -1.64
C LYS A 73 11.25 -7.34 -1.32
N HIS A 74 12.05 -7.99 -2.17
CA HIS A 74 13.48 -8.16 -1.95
C HIS A 74 14.34 -6.96 -2.36
N LEU A 75 13.75 -5.97 -3.05
CA LEU A 75 14.40 -4.73 -3.49
C LEU A 75 15.82 -4.94 -4.04
N PRO A 76 16.02 -5.81 -5.05
CA PRO A 76 17.35 -6.21 -5.51
C PRO A 76 18.18 -5.05 -6.11
N PHE A 77 17.55 -3.91 -6.33
CA PHE A 77 18.18 -2.70 -6.83
C PHE A 77 18.80 -1.83 -5.74
N LEU A 78 18.56 -2.11 -4.45
CA LEU A 78 19.16 -1.39 -3.32
C LEU A 78 20.38 -2.13 -2.75
N ALA A 79 21.24 -1.40 -2.05
CA ALA A 79 22.30 -2.00 -1.23
C ALA A 79 21.71 -2.69 0.01
N ARG A 80 22.44 -3.65 0.58
CA ARG A 80 21.96 -4.42 1.76
C ARG A 80 21.62 -3.52 2.95
N ASP A 81 22.40 -2.46 3.17
CA ASP A 81 22.17 -1.50 4.25
C ASP A 81 20.89 -0.66 4.02
N GLU A 82 20.61 -0.30 2.76
CA GLU A 82 19.43 0.46 2.38
C GLU A 82 18.16 -0.39 2.49
N THR A 83 18.23 -1.64 2.01
CA THR A 83 17.15 -2.61 2.17
C THR A 83 16.85 -2.87 3.64
N LYS A 84 17.89 -2.98 4.49
CA LYS A 84 17.70 -3.13 5.93
C LYS A 84 16.99 -1.91 6.52
N ALA A 85 17.42 -0.69 6.19
CA ALA A 85 16.77 0.53 6.67
C ALA A 85 15.28 0.62 6.27
N VAL A 86 14.93 0.14 5.07
CA VAL A 86 13.52 0.05 4.64
C VAL A 86 12.72 -0.92 5.51
N PHE A 87 13.27 -2.10 5.84
CA PHE A 87 12.59 -3.06 6.70
C PHE A 87 12.54 -2.62 8.17
N ASP A 88 13.59 -1.95 8.66
CA ASP A 88 13.58 -1.33 9.98
C ASP A 88 12.44 -0.28 10.04
N LYS A 89 12.28 0.53 8.99
CA LYS A 89 11.17 1.48 8.90
C LYS A 89 9.80 0.81 8.85
N LEU A 90 9.70 -0.32 8.15
CA LEU A 90 8.46 -1.10 8.06
C LEU A 90 8.06 -1.68 9.42
N ASN A 91 9.02 -2.16 10.20
CA ASN A 91 8.81 -2.60 11.57
C ASN A 91 8.32 -1.46 12.47
N GLU A 92 8.90 -0.26 12.35
CA GLU A 92 8.43 0.93 13.08
C GLU A 92 6.96 1.26 12.74
N LEU A 93 6.59 1.22 11.46
CA LEU A 93 5.21 1.49 11.03
C LEU A 93 4.22 0.44 11.58
N CYS A 94 4.58 -0.84 11.55
CA CYS A 94 3.76 -1.90 12.11
C CYS A 94 3.66 -1.82 13.65
N ALA A 95 4.65 -1.21 14.31
CA ALA A 95 4.64 -0.99 15.75
C ALA A 95 3.79 0.23 16.14
N HIS A 96 3.81 1.31 15.36
CA HIS A 96 3.03 2.52 15.65
C HIS A 96 1.51 2.28 15.51
N ASP A 97 1.09 1.42 14.58
CA ASP A 97 -0.33 1.08 14.40
C ASP A 97 -0.94 0.40 15.65
N LEU A 98 -0.13 -0.17 16.57
CA LEU A 98 -0.60 -0.64 17.89
C LEU A 98 -1.18 0.48 18.74
N GLU A 99 -0.53 1.64 18.73
CA GLU A 99 -0.84 2.75 19.62
C GLU A 99 -2.06 3.52 19.11
N ASP A 100 -2.16 3.70 17.78
CA ASP A 100 -3.31 4.37 17.16
C ASP A 100 -4.60 3.55 17.27
N HIS A 101 -4.55 2.22 17.08
CA HIS A 101 -5.74 1.37 17.25
C HIS A 101 -6.14 1.17 18.71
N ALA A 102 -5.19 1.14 19.65
CA ALA A 102 -5.49 1.15 21.08
C ALA A 102 -6.16 2.47 21.50
N ALA A 103 -5.69 3.61 20.99
CA ALA A 103 -6.28 4.92 21.27
C ALA A 103 -7.69 5.09 20.68
N ILE A 104 -7.96 4.56 19.47
CA ILE A 104 -9.30 4.59 18.86
C ILE A 104 -10.26 3.64 19.60
N ALA A 105 -9.78 2.49 20.08
CA ALA A 105 -10.59 1.56 20.87
C ALA A 105 -10.94 2.12 22.27
N GLU A 106 -10.09 2.97 22.84
CA GLU A 106 -10.38 3.67 24.11
C GLU A 106 -11.30 4.89 23.93
N ASP A 107 -11.31 5.53 22.75
CA ASP A 107 -12.21 6.67 22.43
C ASP A 107 -13.61 6.21 22.00
N MET A 108 -13.75 5.01 21.44
CA MET A 108 -15.04 4.36 21.15
C MET A 108 -15.62 3.65 22.39
N GLY A 109 -15.79 4.39 23.47
CA GLY A 109 -16.67 3.99 24.58
C GLY A 109 -18.14 4.11 24.17
N GLU A 110 -18.84 2.98 24.15
CA GLU A 110 -20.31 2.85 24.25
C GLU A 110 -21.16 3.84 23.43
N GLU A 111 -21.21 3.69 22.10
CA GLU A 111 -22.39 4.15 21.35
C GLU A 111 -23.35 2.96 21.14
N GLU A 112 -24.25 2.79 22.11
CA GLU A 112 -25.46 1.99 21.95
C GLU A 112 -26.31 2.58 20.81
N VAL A 113 -26.43 1.85 19.71
CA VAL A 113 -27.40 2.17 18.65
C VAL A 113 -28.80 1.85 19.17
N GLU A 114 -29.52 2.88 19.63
CA GLU A 114 -30.94 2.80 19.96
C GLU A 114 -31.76 2.35 18.74
N GLN A 115 -32.25 1.11 18.75
CA GLN A 115 -33.33 0.66 17.88
C GLN A 115 -34.65 0.65 18.67
N HIS A 116 -35.49 1.65 18.42
CA HIS A 116 -36.86 1.71 18.92
C HIS A 116 -37.74 0.65 18.24
N GLY A 117 -38.30 -0.30 19.03
CA GLY A 117 -39.33 -1.23 18.53
C GLY A 117 -39.82 -2.34 19.48
N ALA A 118 -40.61 -1.96 20.50
CA ALA A 118 -41.68 -2.73 21.13
C ALA A 118 -41.42 -4.09 21.85
N THR A 119 -41.39 -4.01 23.19
CA THR A 119 -42.07 -4.85 24.21
C THR A 119 -41.98 -6.39 24.17
N GLY A 120 -41.40 -6.95 25.24
CA GLY A 120 -41.69 -8.30 25.75
C GLY A 120 -40.47 -8.93 26.43
N GLY A 121 -40.41 -8.93 27.76
CA GLY A 121 -39.30 -9.50 28.53
C GLY A 121 -39.28 -11.04 28.58
N VAL A 122 -38.09 -11.62 28.77
CA VAL A 122 -37.66 -12.53 29.86
C VAL A 122 -36.27 -13.07 29.50
N ASP A 123 -35.33 -12.93 30.45
CA ASP A 123 -34.11 -13.69 30.77
C ASP A 123 -33.24 -14.38 29.69
N ASP A 124 -31.94 -14.09 29.82
CA ASP A 124 -30.80 -15.01 29.83
C ASP A 124 -29.97 -15.28 28.54
N ALA A 125 -28.66 -15.39 28.81
CA ALA A 125 -27.59 -16.00 28.02
C ALA A 125 -27.11 -15.34 26.71
N VAL A 126 -25.94 -14.71 26.85
CA VAL A 126 -24.86 -14.56 25.86
C VAL A 126 -24.79 -15.79 24.93
N THR A 127 -25.20 -15.63 23.67
CA THR A 127 -24.96 -16.62 22.62
C THR A 127 -23.53 -16.49 22.09
N ALA A 128 -22.57 -17.01 22.85
CA ALA A 128 -21.29 -17.44 22.28
C ALA A 128 -21.59 -18.68 21.42
N GLY A 129 -21.25 -18.62 20.12
CA GLY A 129 -21.38 -19.76 19.22
C GLY A 129 -20.63 -21.00 19.76
N PRO A 130 -21.00 -22.22 19.32
CA PRO A 130 -20.42 -23.44 19.88
C PRO A 130 -18.91 -23.46 19.63
N SER A 131 -18.13 -23.21 20.69
CA SER A 131 -16.72 -23.53 20.71
C SER A 131 -16.58 -25.01 20.36
N SER A 132 -15.82 -25.30 19.31
CA SER A 132 -15.56 -26.68 18.87
C SER A 132 -15.18 -27.52 20.09
N ALA A 133 -15.68 -28.76 20.19
CA ALA A 133 -15.39 -29.64 21.33
C ALA A 133 -13.88 -29.77 21.58
N ILE A 134 -13.05 -29.60 20.54
CA ILE A 134 -11.60 -29.58 20.64
C ILE A 134 -11.06 -28.31 21.34
N SER A 135 -11.69 -27.15 21.15
CA SER A 135 -11.32 -25.89 21.82
C SER A 135 -11.72 -25.91 23.30
N MET A 136 -12.85 -26.52 23.65
CA MET A 136 -13.21 -26.76 25.06
C MET A 136 -12.26 -27.75 25.77
N LEU A 137 -11.76 -28.75 25.05
CA LEU A 137 -10.92 -29.81 25.63
C LEU A 137 -9.45 -29.40 25.76
N LEU A 138 -8.94 -28.62 24.78
CA LEU A 138 -7.56 -28.17 24.74
C LEU A 138 -7.36 -26.82 25.45
N GLY A 139 -8.44 -26.09 25.72
CA GLY A 139 -8.43 -24.87 26.53
C GLY A 139 -7.47 -23.78 26.07
N ASP A 140 -7.18 -22.86 26.98
CA ASP A 140 -6.29 -21.72 26.75
C ASP A 140 -4.82 -22.15 26.57
N ASP A 141 -4.46 -23.37 26.95
CA ASP A 141 -3.11 -23.94 26.77
C ASP A 141 -2.72 -24.10 25.28
N TYR A 142 -3.72 -24.17 24.38
CA TYR A 142 -3.54 -24.20 22.92
C TYR A 142 -4.02 -22.92 22.23
N SER A 143 -4.57 -21.96 22.99
CA SER A 143 -4.85 -20.62 22.52
C SER A 143 -3.54 -19.86 22.41
N VAL A 144 -2.94 -19.86 21.22
CA VAL A 144 -1.85 -18.92 20.93
C VAL A 144 -2.50 -17.54 20.91
N ALA A 145 -2.47 -16.84 22.03
CA ALA A 145 -2.75 -15.41 22.04
C ALA A 145 -1.85 -14.79 20.97
N ASP A 146 -2.46 -14.18 19.97
CA ASP A 146 -1.84 -13.66 18.75
C ASP A 146 -0.92 -12.47 19.10
N THR A 147 0.18 -12.80 19.79
CA THR A 147 1.26 -11.90 20.20
C THR A 147 2.38 -12.02 19.18
N THR A 148 2.00 -12.02 17.90
CA THR A 148 2.96 -12.00 16.81
C THR A 148 3.62 -10.62 16.82
N ASN A 149 4.86 -10.59 17.31
CA ASN A 149 5.70 -9.39 17.34
C ASN A 149 5.80 -8.82 15.91
N PRO A 150 5.65 -7.50 15.68
CA PRO A 150 5.79 -6.88 14.35
C PRO A 150 7.01 -7.36 13.55
N GLN A 151 8.13 -7.59 14.23
CA GLN A 151 9.36 -8.09 13.61
C GLN A 151 9.20 -9.52 13.04
N MET A 152 8.44 -10.38 13.71
CA MET A 152 8.19 -11.74 13.24
C MET A 152 7.31 -11.76 11.98
N GLU A 153 6.33 -10.86 11.87
CA GLU A 153 5.49 -10.74 10.66
C GLU A 153 6.32 -10.29 9.46
N VAL A 154 7.16 -9.26 9.63
CA VAL A 154 8.03 -8.76 8.56
C VAL A 154 9.06 -9.83 8.14
N ASP A 155 9.64 -10.55 9.10
CA ASP A 155 10.55 -11.66 8.81
C ASP A 155 9.85 -12.82 8.08
N ALA A 156 8.62 -13.15 8.45
CA ALA A 156 7.81 -14.17 7.78
C ALA A 156 7.50 -13.74 6.34
N TYR A 157 7.09 -12.49 6.15
CA TYR A 157 6.82 -11.89 4.84
C TYR A 157 8.03 -11.94 3.91
N ILE A 158 9.23 -11.61 4.40
CA ILE A 158 10.46 -11.65 3.60
C ILE A 158 10.79 -13.07 3.15
N LYS A 159 10.56 -14.07 4.02
CA LYS A 159 10.86 -15.49 3.75
C LYS A 159 9.88 -16.16 2.78
N ASP A 160 8.66 -15.64 2.65
CA ASP A 160 7.66 -16.25 1.77
C ASP A 160 8.12 -16.30 0.30
N PRO A 161 7.65 -17.28 -0.49
CA PRO A 161 7.92 -17.30 -1.91
C PRO A 161 7.38 -16.05 -2.60
N ARG A 162 8.09 -15.59 -3.64
CA ARG A 162 7.60 -14.47 -4.47
C ARG A 162 6.49 -14.97 -5.40
N PRO A 163 5.33 -14.29 -5.44
CA PRO A 163 4.31 -14.59 -6.44
C PRO A 163 4.77 -14.10 -7.83
N SER A 164 4.02 -14.48 -8.87
CA SER A 164 4.36 -14.13 -10.25
C SER A 164 4.27 -12.62 -10.50
N LEU A 165 4.97 -12.09 -11.49
CA LEU A 165 4.87 -10.66 -11.85
C LEU A 165 3.47 -10.26 -12.32
N GLU A 166 2.72 -11.21 -12.88
CA GLU A 166 1.36 -11.03 -13.39
C GLU A 166 0.29 -11.14 -12.30
N SER A 167 0.64 -11.59 -11.08
CA SER A 167 -0.34 -11.66 -9.99
C SER A 167 -0.63 -10.28 -9.41
N ASN A 168 -1.86 -10.05 -8.99
CA ASN A 168 -2.24 -8.82 -8.31
C ASN A 168 -1.77 -8.85 -6.84
N PRO A 169 -0.96 -7.87 -6.40
CA PRO A 169 -0.49 -7.83 -5.02
C PRO A 169 -1.62 -7.66 -3.99
N LEU A 170 -2.75 -7.03 -4.36
CA LEU A 170 -3.88 -6.87 -3.45
C LEU A 170 -4.60 -8.19 -3.17
N ASP A 171 -4.65 -9.08 -4.16
CA ASP A 171 -5.23 -10.42 -3.98
C ASP A 171 -4.35 -11.26 -3.05
N TRP A 172 -3.02 -11.13 -3.16
CA TRP A 172 -2.07 -11.76 -2.24
C TRP A 172 -2.25 -11.26 -0.81
N TRP A 173 -2.37 -9.94 -0.61
CA TRP A 173 -2.61 -9.38 0.72
C TRP A 173 -3.94 -9.85 1.31
N ARG A 174 -5.00 -9.98 0.51
CA ARG A 174 -6.29 -10.53 0.96
C ARG A 174 -6.18 -11.97 1.44
N GLU A 175 -5.39 -12.81 0.76
CA GLU A 175 -5.18 -14.21 1.15
C GLU A 175 -4.28 -14.35 2.39
N ASN A 176 -3.38 -13.39 2.59
CA ASN A 176 -2.38 -13.43 3.66
C ASN A 176 -2.68 -12.53 4.86
N GLN A 177 -3.77 -11.77 4.82
CA GLN A 177 -4.16 -10.81 5.86
C GLN A 177 -4.31 -11.45 7.24
N THR A 178 -4.82 -12.69 7.32
CA THR A 178 -5.01 -13.38 8.60
C THR A 178 -3.71 -13.81 9.28
N ARG A 179 -2.62 -13.93 8.52
CA ARG A 179 -1.29 -14.29 9.04
C ARG A 179 -0.39 -13.08 9.24
N LEU A 180 -0.58 -12.05 8.42
CA LEU A 180 0.25 -10.85 8.37
C LEU A 180 -0.63 -9.62 8.63
N THR A 181 -1.41 -9.65 9.72
CA THR A 181 -2.48 -8.68 9.98
C THR A 181 -1.98 -7.25 10.01
N ARG A 182 -0.91 -6.98 10.78
CA ARG A 182 -0.34 -5.64 10.95
C ARG A 182 0.26 -5.17 9.64
N LEU A 183 1.01 -6.06 9.00
CA LEU A 183 1.69 -5.72 7.76
C LEU A 183 0.70 -5.49 6.61
N ALA A 184 -0.43 -6.21 6.60
CA ALA A 184 -1.50 -6.02 5.62
C ALA A 184 -2.18 -4.65 5.77
N GLU A 185 -2.40 -4.15 7.00
CA GLU A 185 -2.94 -2.81 7.23
C GLU A 185 -2.01 -1.73 6.66
N VAL A 186 -0.70 -1.83 6.96
CA VAL A 186 0.31 -0.96 6.36
C VAL A 186 0.30 -1.09 4.82
N ALA A 187 0.26 -2.31 4.30
CA ALA A 187 0.20 -2.57 2.85
C ALA A 187 -1.00 -1.87 2.19
N HIS A 188 -2.19 -1.98 2.77
CA HIS A 188 -3.39 -1.35 2.24
C HIS A 188 -3.27 0.18 2.14
N ARG A 189 -2.67 0.83 3.15
CA ARG A 189 -2.47 2.29 3.17
C ARG A 189 -1.48 2.78 2.10
N TYR A 190 -0.42 2.03 1.83
CA TYR A 190 0.60 2.44 0.84
C TYR A 190 0.27 2.01 -0.58
N LEU A 191 -0.33 0.82 -0.77
CA LEU A 191 -0.61 0.28 -2.11
C LEU A 191 -1.84 0.94 -2.76
N CYS A 192 -2.70 1.61 -2.00
CA CYS A 192 -3.85 2.37 -2.55
C CYS A 192 -3.43 3.72 -3.17
N ILE A 193 -2.22 4.21 -2.88
CA ILE A 193 -1.74 5.49 -3.39
C ILE A 193 -1.56 5.37 -4.92
N PRO A 194 -2.20 6.22 -5.73
CA PRO A 194 -1.98 6.20 -7.17
C PRO A 194 -0.55 6.63 -7.50
N GLY A 195 0.15 5.87 -8.35
CA GLY A 195 1.52 6.17 -8.75
C GLY A 195 1.67 7.33 -9.73
N THR A 196 0.56 7.87 -10.24
CA THR A 196 0.53 8.98 -11.21
C THR A 196 -0.75 9.80 -11.04
N SER A 197 -0.73 11.10 -11.34
CA SER A 197 -1.92 11.95 -11.49
C SER A 197 -2.76 11.65 -12.75
N VAL A 198 -2.30 10.77 -13.64
CA VAL A 198 -2.96 10.51 -14.93
C VAL A 198 -4.42 10.04 -14.82
N PRO A 199 -4.86 9.26 -13.80
CA PRO A 199 -6.28 8.97 -13.59
C PRO A 199 -7.12 10.22 -13.34
N SER A 200 -6.65 11.13 -12.49
CA SER A 200 -7.36 12.40 -12.26
C SER A 200 -7.32 13.29 -13.49
N GLU A 201 -6.21 13.32 -14.24
CA GLU A 201 -6.14 14.03 -15.52
C GLU A 201 -7.12 13.50 -16.57
N ARG A 202 -7.44 12.19 -16.58
CA ARG A 202 -8.46 11.62 -17.46
C ARG A 202 -9.86 12.11 -17.10
N VAL A 203 -10.21 12.08 -15.81
CA VAL A 203 -11.50 12.61 -15.31
C VAL A 203 -11.58 14.12 -15.59
N PHE A 204 -10.53 14.88 -15.27
CA PHE A 204 -10.49 16.33 -15.55
C PHE A 204 -10.48 16.66 -17.04
N SER A 205 -9.94 15.80 -17.91
CA SER A 205 -10.01 15.98 -19.36
C SER A 205 -11.42 15.73 -19.89
N ALA A 206 -12.12 14.70 -19.37
CA ALA A 206 -13.51 14.44 -19.69
C ALA A 206 -14.43 15.56 -19.20
N ALA A 207 -14.31 15.95 -17.92
CA ALA A 207 -15.00 17.09 -17.34
C ALA A 207 -14.67 18.40 -18.07
N GLY A 208 -13.42 18.61 -18.49
CA GLY A 208 -12.99 19.75 -19.30
C GLY A 208 -13.68 19.81 -20.66
N LEU A 209 -13.98 18.66 -21.29
CA LEU A 209 -14.77 18.61 -22.52
C LEU A 209 -16.24 18.96 -22.26
N VAL A 210 -16.82 18.54 -21.13
CA VAL A 210 -18.19 18.89 -20.72
C VAL A 210 -18.34 20.38 -20.44
N VAL A 211 -17.39 20.95 -19.71
CA VAL A 211 -17.37 22.39 -19.33
C VAL A 211 -17.10 23.29 -20.54
N ASN A 212 -16.31 22.85 -21.52
CA ASN A 212 -15.86 23.70 -22.64
C ASN A 212 -16.75 23.59 -23.90
N ARG A 213 -17.38 22.43 -24.19
CA ARG A 213 -18.20 22.27 -25.41
C ARG A 213 -19.60 22.83 -25.33
N LEU A 214 -20.13 23.06 -24.13
CA LEU A 214 -21.43 23.66 -23.94
C LEU A 214 -21.21 25.01 -23.27
N ARG A 215 -21.80 26.09 -23.80
CA ARG A 215 -21.88 27.40 -23.12
C ARG A 215 -22.78 27.30 -21.88
N THR A 216 -22.50 26.37 -20.99
CA THR A 216 -23.27 26.09 -19.79
C THR A 216 -22.81 27.01 -18.68
N ARG A 217 -23.76 27.76 -18.11
CA ARG A 217 -23.60 28.47 -16.83
C ARG A 217 -23.62 27.45 -15.68
N LEU A 218 -22.72 26.47 -15.72
CA LEU A 218 -22.52 25.58 -14.58
C LEU A 218 -21.77 26.36 -13.51
N THR A 219 -22.34 26.39 -12.30
CA THR A 219 -21.61 26.92 -11.15
C THR A 219 -20.52 25.93 -10.74
N PRO A 220 -19.46 26.38 -10.06
CA PRO A 220 -18.41 25.50 -9.57
C PRO A 220 -18.94 24.31 -8.77
N GLU A 221 -20.00 24.48 -7.97
CA GLU A 221 -20.58 23.38 -7.19
C GLU A 221 -21.17 22.26 -8.07
N HIS A 222 -21.79 22.61 -9.20
CA HIS A 222 -22.37 21.61 -10.10
C HIS A 222 -21.29 20.88 -10.91
N VAL A 223 -20.17 21.54 -11.20
CA VAL A 223 -19.02 20.88 -11.86
C VAL A 223 -18.38 19.87 -10.90
N ASP A 224 -18.20 20.23 -9.64
CA ASP A 224 -17.66 19.34 -8.61
C ASP A 224 -18.56 18.11 -8.40
N MET A 225 -19.88 18.34 -8.34
CA MET A 225 -20.86 17.25 -8.27
C MET A 225 -20.80 16.33 -9.49
N LEU A 226 -20.66 16.88 -10.70
CA LEU A 226 -20.53 16.07 -11.93
C LEU A 226 -19.24 15.24 -11.94
N VAL A 227 -18.11 15.81 -11.50
CA VAL A 227 -16.83 15.11 -11.39
C VAL A 227 -16.88 14.01 -10.33
N PHE A 228 -17.65 14.20 -9.26
CA PHE A 228 -17.83 13.20 -8.21
C PHE A 228 -18.67 11.99 -8.65
N PHE A 229 -19.63 12.20 -9.55
CA PHE A 229 -20.54 11.14 -10.04
C PHE A 229 -20.05 10.43 -11.31
N GLU A 230 -18.96 10.88 -11.93
CA GLU A 230 -18.35 10.27 -13.12
C GLU A 230 -17.40 9.13 -12.76
#